data_AF-A0A1V3XA42-F1
#
_entry.id   AF-A0A1V3XA42-F1
#
_cell.length_a   1.000
_cell.length_b   1.000
_cell.length_c   1.000
_cell.angle_alpha   90.00
_cell.angle_beta   90.00
_cell.angle_gamma   90.00
#
_symmetry.space_group_name_H-M   'P 1'
#
loop_
_entity.id
_entity.type
_entity.pdbx_description
1 polymer ?
#
loop_
_entity_poly.entity_id
_entity_poly.type
_entity_poly.pdbx_seq_one_letter_code
_entity_poly.pdbx_strand_id
1 'polypeptide(L)'
;MLETLQQLIGSRTPVLMDIATAANFPCQRPFSEHLGVAELPQYRIMPDHKQTAVSSNLWQSSSTGGPFLFTQALLRTSTISTYLRGDWYRDWGTVEQYYRLVPADQAPDAVIQQGVVTVPGWSRQGPIRALP
;
A
#
# COMPACT_ATOMS: atom_id res chain seq x y z
N MET A 1 8.20 16.93 -19.89
CA MET A 1 6.78 17.34 -19.95
C MET A 1 6.14 16.92 -18.63
N LEU A 2 5.24 17.73 -18.05
CA LEU A 2 4.53 17.39 -16.81
C LEU A 2 3.11 16.92 -17.16
N GLU A 3 2.59 15.95 -16.40
CA GLU A 3 1.18 15.54 -16.41
C GLU A 3 0.60 15.57 -14.99
N THR A 4 -0.72 15.55 -14.86
CA THR A 4 -1.36 15.54 -13.53
C THR A 4 -1.32 14.15 -12.90
N LEU A 5 -1.24 14.08 -11.57
CA LEU A 5 -1.20 12.79 -10.87
C LEU A 5 -2.45 11.94 -11.14
N GLN A 6 -3.61 12.58 -11.37
CA GLN A 6 -4.85 11.89 -11.73
C GLN A 6 -4.77 11.22 -13.11
N GLN A 7 -4.04 11.80 -14.07
CA GLN A 7 -3.82 11.20 -15.38
C GLN A 7 -2.82 10.03 -15.29
N LEU A 8 -1.76 10.20 -14.49
CA LEU A 8 -0.73 9.18 -14.29
C LEU A 8 -1.27 7.93 -13.58
N ILE A 9 -1.92 8.11 -12.42
CA ILE A 9 -2.36 6.99 -11.56
C ILE A 9 -3.78 6.51 -11.93
N GLY A 10 -4.67 7.45 -12.30
CA GLY A 10 -6.08 7.16 -12.49
C GLY A 10 -6.85 6.90 -11.19
N SER A 11 -7.96 6.18 -11.31
CA SER A 11 -8.88 5.85 -10.19
C SER A 11 -9.11 4.34 -10.00
N ARG A 12 -8.42 3.50 -10.80
CA ARG A 12 -8.59 2.03 -10.77
C ARG A 12 -7.36 1.31 -10.22
N THR A 13 -6.19 1.86 -10.51
CA THR A 13 -4.90 1.35 -10.05
C THR A 13 -4.88 1.28 -8.53
N PRO A 14 -4.47 0.15 -7.93
CA PRO A 14 -4.37 0.02 -6.49
C PRO A 14 -3.21 0.86 -5.95
N VAL A 15 -3.49 1.69 -4.94
CA VAL A 15 -2.52 2.59 -4.31
C VAL A 15 -2.42 2.30 -2.82
N LEU A 16 -1.21 2.32 -2.27
CA LEU A 16 -0.98 2.44 -0.84
C LEU A 16 -0.95 3.94 -0.48
N MET A 17 -2.06 4.48 0.03
CA MET A 17 -2.10 5.84 0.55
C MET A 17 -1.78 5.82 2.03
N ASP A 18 -0.76 6.56 2.45
CA ASP A 18 -0.44 6.71 3.86
C ASP A 18 -1.59 7.44 4.60
N ILE A 19 -1.68 7.21 5.92
CA ILE A 19 -2.78 7.71 6.76
C ILE A 19 -3.04 9.21 6.56
N ALA A 20 -1.97 10.01 6.50
CA ALA A 20 -2.07 11.46 6.39
C ALA A 20 -2.56 11.95 5.02
N THR A 21 -2.32 11.20 3.94
CA THR A 21 -2.65 11.61 2.57
C THR A 21 -3.99 11.06 2.09
N ALA A 22 -4.50 9.98 2.71
CA ALA A 22 -5.67 9.26 2.24
C ALA A 22 -6.94 10.14 2.05
N ALA A 23 -7.14 11.16 2.90
CA ALA A 23 -8.30 12.06 2.79
C ALA A 23 -8.20 13.04 1.60
N ASN A 24 -6.99 13.33 1.12
CA ASN A 24 -6.74 14.29 0.04
C ASN A 24 -6.86 13.66 -1.36
N PHE A 25 -6.83 12.32 -1.45
CA PHE A 25 -6.88 11.56 -2.69
C PHE A 25 -8.13 10.67 -2.77
N PRO A 26 -9.35 11.25 -2.76
CA PRO A 26 -10.60 10.49 -2.64
C PRO A 26 -10.95 9.66 -3.89
N CYS A 27 -10.32 9.94 -5.03
CA CYS A 27 -10.58 9.24 -6.29
C CYS A 27 -9.66 8.04 -6.50
N GLN A 28 -8.51 7.99 -5.83
CA GLN A 28 -7.58 6.88 -5.91
C GLN A 28 -8.15 5.72 -5.09
N ARG A 29 -8.13 4.52 -5.67
CA ARG A 29 -8.61 3.33 -4.99
C ARG A 29 -7.48 2.72 -4.15
N PRO A 30 -7.67 2.48 -2.83
CA PRO A 30 -6.71 1.69 -2.07
C PRO A 30 -6.66 0.25 -2.60
N PHE A 31 -5.51 -0.42 -2.44
CA PHE A 31 -5.46 -1.86 -2.67
C PHE A 31 -6.47 -2.58 -1.74
N SER A 32 -7.03 -3.69 -2.19
CA SER A 32 -8.02 -4.45 -1.41
C SER A 32 -7.40 -5.66 -0.71
N GLU A 33 -8.00 -6.06 0.42
CA GLU A 33 -7.72 -7.33 1.09
C GLU A 33 -8.99 -8.17 1.08
N HIS A 34 -8.91 -9.41 0.57
CA HIS A 34 -10.05 -10.31 0.44
C HIS A 34 -9.61 -11.74 0.74
N LEU A 35 -10.39 -12.47 1.55
CA LEU A 35 -10.09 -13.84 1.99
C LEU A 35 -8.69 -14.00 2.65
N GLY A 36 -8.20 -12.95 3.33
CA GLY A 36 -6.89 -12.96 3.99
C GLY A 36 -5.69 -12.76 3.04
N VAL A 37 -5.94 -12.39 1.78
CA VAL A 37 -4.90 -12.10 0.78
C VAL A 37 -5.03 -10.65 0.30
N ALA A 38 -3.90 -9.94 0.24
CA ALA A 38 -3.84 -8.56 -0.22
C ALA A 38 -3.52 -8.46 -1.72
N GLU A 39 -4.17 -7.53 -2.41
CA GLU A 39 -3.77 -7.08 -3.75
C GLU A 39 -2.48 -6.25 -3.65
N LEU A 40 -1.50 -6.52 -4.53
CA LEU A 40 -0.26 -5.74 -4.52
C LEU A 40 -0.48 -4.33 -5.09
N PRO A 41 -0.15 -3.26 -4.34
CA PRO A 41 -0.26 -1.89 -4.84
C PRO A 41 0.78 -1.60 -5.92
N GLN A 42 0.47 -0.66 -6.82
CA GLN A 42 1.40 -0.22 -7.86
C GLN A 42 2.05 1.12 -7.54
N TYR A 43 1.45 1.91 -6.66
CA TYR A 43 1.98 3.19 -6.21
C TYR A 43 1.82 3.36 -4.71
N ARG A 44 2.66 4.21 -4.12
CA ARG A 44 2.51 4.72 -2.75
C ARG A 44 2.43 6.25 -2.77
N ILE A 45 1.53 6.83 -2.00
CA ILE A 45 1.42 8.29 -1.81
C ILE A 45 1.70 8.61 -0.35
N MET A 46 2.79 9.34 -0.11
CA MET A 46 3.33 9.65 1.21
C MET A 46 3.17 11.15 1.54
N PRO A 47 3.04 11.52 2.82
CA PRO A 47 3.07 12.92 3.23
C PRO A 47 4.49 13.49 3.13
N ASP A 48 4.70 14.72 3.62
CA ASP A 48 6.01 15.35 3.67
C ASP A 48 7.07 14.50 4.37
N HIS A 49 8.33 14.83 4.15
CA HIS A 49 9.46 14.03 4.63
C HIS A 49 9.45 13.83 6.16
N LYS A 50 9.10 14.87 6.94
CA LYS A 50 9.11 14.77 8.41
C LYS A 50 7.99 13.85 8.89
N GLN A 51 6.77 14.04 8.38
CA GLN A 51 5.62 13.23 8.75
C GLN A 51 5.81 11.76 8.37
N THR A 52 6.41 11.49 7.20
CA THR A 52 6.72 10.13 6.76
C THR A 52 7.67 9.43 7.73
N ALA A 53 8.75 10.11 8.13
CA ALA A 53 9.78 9.53 8.99
C ALA A 53 9.28 9.19 10.39
N VAL A 54 8.46 10.05 11.00
CA VAL A 54 8.04 9.90 12.40
C VAL A 54 6.70 9.18 12.58
N SER A 55 5.87 9.11 11.54
CA SER A 55 4.53 8.52 11.62
C SER A 55 4.37 7.34 10.69
N SER A 56 4.34 7.57 9.36
CA SER A 56 4.00 6.53 8.39
C SER A 56 4.90 5.30 8.50
N ASN A 57 6.23 5.50 8.57
CA ASN A 57 7.18 4.40 8.55
C ASN A 57 7.15 3.55 9.83
N LEU A 58 6.82 4.16 10.97
CA LEU A 58 6.76 3.45 12.25
C LEU A 58 5.44 2.72 12.42
N TRP A 59 4.33 3.41 12.14
CA TRP A 59 2.98 2.87 12.33
C TRP A 59 2.67 1.70 11.38
N GLN A 60 3.12 1.80 10.13
CA GLN A 60 2.85 0.79 9.09
C GLN A 60 3.94 -0.29 8.99
N SER A 61 4.85 -0.34 9.96
CA SER A 61 6.02 -1.23 9.94
C SER A 61 5.64 -2.72 9.88
N SER A 62 6.50 -3.52 9.27
CA SER A 62 6.32 -4.97 9.17
C SER A 62 6.30 -5.66 10.53
N SER A 63 7.11 -5.20 11.48
CA SER A 63 7.17 -5.74 12.86
C SER A 63 5.91 -5.48 13.68
N THR A 64 5.05 -4.55 13.26
CA THR A 64 3.78 -4.23 13.92
C THR A 64 2.56 -4.72 13.14
N GLY A 65 2.76 -5.46 12.04
CA GLY A 65 1.70 -6.03 11.22
C GLY A 65 1.11 -5.09 10.17
N GLY A 66 1.77 -3.96 9.90
CA GLY A 66 1.34 -3.04 8.85
C GLY A 66 1.56 -3.58 7.43
N PRO A 67 1.09 -2.85 6.40
CA PRO A 67 1.17 -3.29 5.00
C PRO A 67 2.61 -3.50 4.50
N PHE A 68 3.62 -2.97 5.20
CA PHE A 68 5.02 -3.22 4.89
C PHE A 68 5.42 -4.70 5.02
N LEU A 69 4.64 -5.50 5.77
CA LEU A 69 4.87 -6.93 5.93
C LEU A 69 5.00 -7.66 4.58
N PHE A 70 4.17 -7.30 3.59
CA PHE A 70 4.23 -7.90 2.26
C PHE A 70 4.79 -6.96 1.19
N THR A 71 4.60 -5.63 1.30
CA THR A 71 5.10 -4.73 0.26
C THR A 71 6.63 -4.65 0.23
N GLN A 72 7.31 -4.66 1.38
CA GLN A 72 8.79 -4.64 1.40
C GLN A 72 9.41 -5.97 0.97
N ALA A 73 8.72 -7.09 1.21
CA ALA A 73 9.20 -8.42 0.86
C ALA A 73 9.00 -8.76 -0.63
N LEU A 74 8.00 -8.16 -1.29
CA LEU A 74 7.59 -8.54 -2.65
C LEU A 74 7.83 -7.43 -3.68
N LEU A 75 7.99 -6.17 -3.27
CA LEU A 75 8.08 -5.02 -4.15
C LEU A 75 9.36 -4.21 -3.90
N ARG A 76 9.91 -3.64 -4.96
CA ARG A 76 10.91 -2.58 -4.93
C ARG A 76 10.27 -1.24 -5.25
N THR A 77 10.72 -0.16 -4.61
CA THR A 77 10.24 1.21 -4.86
C THR A 77 11.14 1.98 -5.82
N SER A 78 10.56 2.99 -6.48
CA SER A 78 11.28 4.06 -7.16
C SER A 78 10.52 5.37 -6.99
N THR A 79 11.22 6.46 -6.72
CA THR A 79 10.60 7.77 -6.49
C THR A 79 10.22 8.47 -7.79
N ILE A 80 9.02 9.05 -7.84
CA ILE A 80 8.55 9.88 -8.95
C ILE A 80 8.73 11.35 -8.57
N SER A 81 9.37 12.13 -9.45
CA SER A 81 9.49 13.59 -9.28
C SER A 81 8.12 14.26 -9.43
N THR A 82 7.62 14.82 -8.34
CA THR A 82 6.29 15.45 -8.28
C THR A 82 6.37 16.88 -7.75
N TYR A 83 5.42 17.72 -8.16
CA TYR A 83 5.40 19.14 -7.82
C TYR A 83 3.97 19.59 -7.51
N LEU A 84 3.83 20.53 -6.58
CA LEU A 84 2.55 21.19 -6.33
C LEU A 84 2.37 22.36 -7.31
N ARG A 85 1.27 22.34 -8.06
CA ARG A 85 0.99 23.36 -9.07
C ARG A 85 0.92 24.76 -8.43
N GLY A 86 1.80 25.65 -8.84
CA GLY A 86 1.80 27.05 -8.41
C GLY A 86 2.49 27.33 -7.07
N ASP A 87 2.98 26.32 -6.36
CA ASP A 87 3.74 26.48 -5.11
C ASP A 87 5.02 25.61 -5.15
N TRP A 88 6.08 26.18 -5.71
CA TRP A 88 7.37 25.49 -5.92
C TRP A 88 8.20 25.31 -4.65
N TYR A 89 7.81 25.95 -3.55
CA TYR A 89 8.52 25.87 -2.26
C TYR A 89 7.89 24.84 -1.31
N ARG A 90 6.81 24.18 -1.72
CA ARG A 90 6.06 23.23 -0.89
C ARG A 90 6.57 21.81 -1.03
N ASP A 91 7.02 21.24 0.09
CA ASP A 91 7.03 19.79 0.27
C ASP A 91 5.60 19.34 0.61
N TRP A 92 4.88 18.83 -0.38
CA TRP A 92 3.54 18.28 -0.21
C TRP A 92 3.55 16.79 0.14
N GLY A 93 4.71 16.14 -0.04
CA GLY A 93 4.87 14.70 0.02
C GLY A 93 5.55 14.12 -1.22
N THR A 94 5.40 12.81 -1.39
CA THR A 94 6.12 12.06 -2.42
C THR A 94 5.29 10.91 -2.95
N VAL A 95 5.50 10.57 -4.22
CA VAL A 95 4.90 9.40 -4.87
C VAL A 95 6.01 8.41 -5.20
N GLU A 96 5.80 7.15 -4.84
CA GLU A 96 6.65 6.03 -5.24
C GLU A 96 5.89 5.11 -6.19
N GLN A 97 6.60 4.57 -7.18
CA GLN A 97 6.15 3.47 -8.01
C GLN A 97 6.72 2.15 -7.47
N TYR A 98 5.86 1.14 -7.37
CA TYR A 98 6.24 -0.22 -7.01
C TYR A 98 6.52 -1.07 -8.24
N TYR A 99 7.54 -1.92 -8.11
CA TYR A 99 7.90 -2.95 -9.09
C TYR A 99 7.95 -4.30 -8.38
N ARG A 100 7.28 -5.33 -8.91
CA ARG A 100 7.39 -6.69 -8.35
C ARG A 100 8.84 -7.17 -8.45
N LEU A 101 9.33 -7.80 -7.38
CA LEU A 101 10.66 -8.43 -7.37
C LEU A 101 10.72 -9.64 -8.31
N VAL A 102 9.64 -10.43 -8.34
CA VAL A 102 9.43 -11.51 -9.30
C VAL A 102 8.31 -11.11 -10.25
N PRO A 103 8.54 -11.07 -11.57
CA PRO A 103 7.51 -10.78 -12.56
C PRO A 103 6.31 -11.73 -12.49
N ALA A 104 5.11 -11.20 -12.78
CA ALA A 104 3.84 -11.92 -12.63
C ALA A 104 3.64 -13.06 -13.63
N ASP A 105 4.35 -13.06 -14.75
CA ASP A 105 4.38 -14.16 -15.73
C ASP A 105 5.10 -15.40 -15.18
N GLN A 106 6.06 -15.22 -14.28
CA GLN A 106 6.76 -16.31 -13.58
C GLN A 106 6.10 -16.68 -12.24
N ALA A 107 5.57 -15.68 -11.53
CA ALA A 107 4.87 -15.85 -10.26
C ALA A 107 3.49 -15.16 -10.32
N PRO A 108 2.48 -15.82 -10.92
CA PRO A 108 1.13 -15.28 -11.01
C PRO A 108 0.41 -15.31 -9.66
N ASP A 109 -0.69 -14.57 -9.58
CA ASP A 109 -1.54 -14.55 -8.40
C ASP A 109 -2.21 -15.93 -8.20
N ALA A 110 -2.36 -16.35 -6.94
CA ALA A 110 -2.86 -17.68 -6.61
C ALA A 110 -4.38 -17.82 -6.83
N VAL A 111 -4.82 -19.00 -7.28
CA VAL A 111 -6.24 -19.37 -7.31
C VAL A 111 -6.66 -19.85 -5.92
N ILE A 112 -7.46 -19.06 -5.21
CA ILE A 112 -7.90 -19.36 -3.85
C ILE A 112 -9.11 -20.29 -3.86
N GLN A 113 -8.99 -21.43 -3.18
CA GLN A 113 -10.12 -22.31 -2.87
C GLN A 113 -10.73 -21.87 -1.55
N GLN A 114 -12.04 -21.63 -1.55
CA GLN A 114 -12.80 -21.18 -0.38
C GLN A 114 -13.87 -22.20 0.00
N GLY A 115 -14.19 -22.25 1.29
CA GLY A 115 -15.22 -23.11 1.86
C GLY A 115 -15.86 -22.48 3.08
N VAL A 116 -16.83 -23.17 3.67
CA VAL A 116 -17.57 -22.70 4.84
C VAL A 116 -17.59 -23.79 5.91
N VAL A 117 -17.42 -23.40 7.17
CA VAL A 117 -17.52 -24.29 8.32
C VAL A 117 -18.34 -23.60 9.41
N THR A 118 -19.01 -24.37 10.26
CA THR A 118 -19.72 -23.86 11.44
C THR A 118 -18.89 -24.13 12.68
N VAL A 119 -18.64 -23.11 13.50
CA VAL A 119 -17.87 -23.21 14.75
C VAL A 119 -18.67 -22.65 15.93
N PRO A 120 -18.58 -23.24 17.14
CA PRO A 120 -19.12 -22.64 18.36
C PRO A 120 -18.47 -21.28 18.68
N GLY A 121 -19.22 -20.36 19.31
CA GLY A 121 -18.77 -18.99 19.60
C GLY A 121 -17.59 -18.84 20.58
N TRP A 122 -17.22 -19.90 21.30
CA TRP A 122 -16.04 -19.96 22.18
C TRP A 122 -14.84 -20.68 21.53
N SER A 123 -14.94 -21.04 20.25
CA SER A 123 -13.85 -21.75 19.56
C SER A 123 -12.65 -20.84 19.36
N ARG A 124 -11.47 -21.31 19.79
CA ARG A 124 -10.19 -20.63 19.54
C ARG A 124 -9.14 -21.66 19.12
N GLN A 125 -8.80 -21.67 17.83
CA GLN A 125 -7.81 -22.58 17.25
C GLN A 125 -6.40 -21.99 17.32
N GLY A 126 -5.87 -21.86 18.54
CA GLY A 126 -4.55 -21.27 18.79
C GLY A 126 -4.50 -19.73 18.66
N PRO A 127 -3.37 -19.10 19.03
CA PRO A 127 -3.14 -17.67 18.81
C PRO A 127 -2.73 -17.36 17.37
N ILE A 128 -3.02 -16.14 16.90
CA ILE A 128 -2.34 -15.54 15.74
C ILE A 128 -0.88 -15.25 16.12
N ARG A 129 0.05 -15.41 15.16
CA ARG A 129 1.43 -14.97 15.32
C ARG A 129 1.50 -13.44 15.21
N ALA A 130 1.37 -12.75 16.34
CA ALA A 130 1.45 -11.28 16.46
C ALA A 130 2.74 -10.82 17.17
N LEU A 131 3.82 -11.60 16.99
CA LEU A 131 5.16 -11.27 17.46
C LEU A 131 6.08 -11.20 16.22
N PRO A 132 7.01 -10.24 16.15
CA PRO A 132 7.95 -10.11 15.03
C PRO A 132 8.80 -11.37 14.83
#